data_AF-A0A6A1Z978-F1
#
_entry.id   AF-A0A6A1Z978-F1
#
_cell.length_a   1.000
_cell.length_b   1.000
_cell.length_c   1.000
_cell.angle_alpha   90.00
_cell.angle_beta   90.00
_cell.angle_gamma   90.00
#
_symmetry.space_group_name_H-M   'P 1'
#
loop_
_entity.id
_entity.type
_entity.pdbx_description
1 polymer ?
#
loop_
_entity_poly.entity_id
_entity_poly.type
_entity_poly.pdbx_seq_one_letter_code
_entity_poly.pdbx_strand_id
1 'polypeptide(L)'
;MTENNDKNLQNNNNQNQQPNNQASDNNTDKVTQMANEGKHLQDMMALIDEKEKSSEIADLNNKPAFLTINKGQRNEYILEVMFPGVAKASELRDDARNGYGTIDQTYFMKEIAIKELIVRPKIYSLDWFGRRGGYDDAFKQIYGWFLDCINGRPYREED
;
A
#
# COMPACT_ATOMS: atom_id res chain seq x y z
N MET A 1 21.69 -55.22 33.44
CA MET A 1 21.77 -56.69 33.31
C MET A 1 20.51 -57.09 32.56
N THR A 2 20.51 -57.51 31.29
CA THR A 2 21.48 -58.29 30.49
C THR A 2 20.99 -58.17 29.02
N GLU A 3 21.80 -57.65 28.09
CA GLU A 3 22.42 -58.33 26.91
C GLU A 3 21.41 -58.87 25.87
N ASN A 4 21.34 -58.36 24.64
CA ASN A 4 22.26 -58.39 23.47
C ASN A 4 21.91 -59.49 22.43
N ASN A 5 21.86 -59.02 21.17
CA ASN A 5 22.39 -59.62 19.93
C ASN A 5 21.60 -60.66 19.11
N ASP A 6 21.19 -60.18 17.93
CA ASP A 6 21.60 -60.59 16.57
C ASP A 6 21.68 -62.06 16.12
N LYS A 7 21.05 -62.30 14.96
CA LYS A 7 21.44 -63.14 13.78
C LYS A 7 20.20 -63.16 12.86
N ASN A 8 20.12 -62.53 11.68
CA ASN A 8 20.93 -62.51 10.45
C ASN A 8 21.03 -63.85 9.69
N LEU A 9 20.84 -63.75 8.35
CA LEU A 9 21.03 -64.70 7.24
C LEU A 9 19.96 -65.78 7.01
N GLN A 10 19.62 -66.22 5.79
CA GLN A 10 19.71 -65.79 4.37
C GLN A 10 19.26 -67.03 3.55
N ASN A 11 18.62 -66.85 2.39
CA ASN A 11 18.69 -67.70 1.16
C ASN A 11 17.35 -67.67 0.38
N ASN A 12 17.29 -67.60 -0.95
CA ASN A 12 18.34 -67.64 -1.97
C ASN A 12 17.82 -67.14 -3.33
N ASN A 13 18.69 -66.41 -4.03
CA ASN A 13 19.06 -66.46 -5.45
C ASN A 13 18.00 -66.62 -6.55
N ASN A 14 18.08 -65.72 -7.54
CA ASN A 14 18.51 -66.17 -8.86
C ASN A 14 19.38 -65.13 -9.59
N GLN A 15 20.39 -65.68 -10.27
CA GLN A 15 21.59 -65.06 -10.83
C GLN A 15 21.34 -64.41 -12.20
N ASN A 16 22.12 -63.38 -12.55
CA ASN A 16 23.10 -63.49 -13.65
C ASN A 16 24.02 -62.25 -13.76
N GLN A 17 25.29 -62.53 -14.09
CA GLN A 17 26.45 -61.65 -14.02
C GLN A 17 26.79 -60.94 -15.36
N GLN A 18 27.13 -59.63 -15.26
CA GLN A 18 28.21 -58.85 -15.94
C GLN A 18 28.27 -58.70 -17.49
N PRO A 19 29.06 -57.75 -18.09
CA PRO A 19 29.60 -56.44 -17.64
C PRO A 19 29.58 -55.26 -18.69
N ASN A 20 29.70 -54.02 -18.20
CA ASN A 20 30.42 -52.83 -18.72
C ASN A 20 30.06 -52.06 -20.04
N ASN A 21 30.19 -50.72 -19.92
CA ASN A 21 30.53 -49.66 -20.90
C ASN A 21 29.46 -48.80 -21.64
N GLN A 22 29.51 -47.49 -21.30
CA GLN A 22 29.40 -46.28 -22.14
C GLN A 22 28.06 -45.89 -22.80
N ALA A 23 27.44 -44.82 -22.28
CA ALA A 23 27.35 -43.48 -22.91
C ALA A 23 26.18 -42.69 -22.28
N SER A 24 26.45 -41.43 -21.95
CA SER A 24 25.61 -40.52 -21.17
C SER A 24 24.75 -39.67 -22.12
N ASP A 25 23.44 -39.94 -22.21
CA ASP A 25 22.48 -39.17 -23.04
C ASP A 25 21.26 -38.70 -22.23
N ASN A 26 21.44 -38.29 -20.97
CA ASN A 26 20.36 -37.80 -20.09
C ASN A 26 20.55 -36.34 -19.59
N ASN A 27 21.34 -35.53 -20.30
CA ASN A 27 21.67 -34.16 -19.85
C ASN A 27 20.85 -33.06 -20.56
N THR A 28 20.33 -33.32 -21.76
CA THR A 28 19.62 -32.29 -22.55
C THR A 28 18.25 -31.96 -21.96
N ASP A 29 17.45 -32.97 -21.59
CA ASP A 29 16.08 -32.76 -21.09
C ASP A 29 16.01 -32.09 -19.72
N LYS A 30 16.98 -32.38 -18.83
CA LYS A 30 17.09 -31.71 -17.53
C LYS A 30 17.54 -30.26 -17.67
N VAL A 31 18.48 -29.97 -18.57
CA VAL A 31 18.94 -28.60 -18.83
C VAL A 31 17.83 -27.76 -19.47
N THR A 32 17.03 -28.34 -20.37
CA THR A 32 15.87 -27.65 -20.95
C THR A 32 14.74 -27.43 -19.94
N GLN A 33 14.49 -28.39 -19.03
CA GLN A 33 13.52 -28.20 -17.93
C GLN A 33 13.98 -27.14 -16.94
N MET A 34 15.23 -27.16 -16.48
CA MET A 34 15.79 -26.15 -15.59
C MET A 34 15.85 -24.75 -16.25
N ALA A 35 16.11 -24.67 -17.55
CA ALA A 35 16.08 -23.41 -18.29
C ALA A 35 14.65 -22.86 -18.45
N ASN A 36 13.66 -23.73 -18.69
CA ASN A 36 12.25 -23.33 -18.77
C ASN A 36 11.68 -22.92 -17.40
N GLU A 37 12.05 -23.62 -16.33
CA GLU A 37 11.71 -23.25 -14.95
C GLU A 37 12.38 -21.94 -14.53
N GLY A 38 13.65 -21.75 -14.87
CA GLY A 38 14.39 -20.50 -14.64
C GLY A 38 13.79 -19.31 -15.38
N LYS A 39 13.37 -19.51 -16.65
CA LYS A 39 12.66 -18.49 -17.43
C LYS A 39 11.28 -18.17 -16.82
N HIS A 40 10.53 -19.19 -16.41
CA HIS A 40 9.23 -19.00 -15.76
C HIS A 40 9.33 -18.22 -14.44
N LEU A 41 10.37 -18.49 -13.64
CA LEU A 41 10.66 -17.74 -12.40
C LEU A 41 11.03 -16.28 -12.69
N GLN A 42 11.82 -16.01 -13.73
CA GLN A 42 12.16 -14.64 -14.15
C GLN A 42 10.94 -13.88 -14.67
N ASP A 43 10.09 -14.52 -15.47
CA ASP A 43 8.85 -13.93 -15.96
C ASP A 43 7.90 -13.63 -14.79
N MET A 44 7.82 -14.50 -13.78
CA MET A 44 7.05 -14.26 -12.55
C MET A 44 7.62 -13.09 -11.73
N MET A 45 8.94 -12.98 -11.59
CA MET A 45 9.59 -11.85 -10.93
C MET A 45 9.32 -10.53 -11.67
N ALA A 46 9.45 -10.52 -13.00
CA ALA A 46 9.16 -9.34 -13.81
C ALA A 46 7.70 -8.89 -13.69
N LEU A 47 6.75 -9.83 -13.61
CA LEU A 47 5.34 -9.54 -13.35
C LEU A 47 5.11 -9.00 -11.93
N ILE A 48 5.85 -9.48 -10.94
CA ILE A 48 5.80 -8.96 -9.56
C ILE A 48 6.36 -7.54 -9.53
N ASP A 49 7.50 -7.28 -10.16
CA ASP A 49 8.12 -5.95 -10.25
C ASP A 49 7.24 -4.96 -11.03
N GLU A 50 6.60 -5.41 -12.12
CA GLU A 50 5.63 -4.60 -12.86
C GLU A 50 4.42 -4.28 -12.00
N LYS A 51 3.92 -5.26 -11.23
CA LYS A 51 2.82 -5.04 -10.29
C LYS A 51 3.21 -4.13 -9.13
N GLU A 52 4.40 -4.28 -8.57
CA GLU A 52 4.93 -3.43 -7.50
C GLU A 52 4.99 -1.98 -7.98
N LYS A 53 5.64 -1.73 -9.13
CA LYS A 53 5.72 -0.39 -9.73
C LYS A 53 4.35 0.19 -10.08
N SER A 54 3.41 -0.63 -10.54
CA SER A 54 2.04 -0.18 -10.82
C SER A 54 1.22 0.10 -9.54
N SER A 55 1.66 -0.41 -8.40
CA SER A 55 1.02 -0.23 -7.09
C SER A 55 1.56 0.98 -6.32
N GLU A 56 2.64 1.60 -6.80
CA GLU A 56 3.15 2.85 -6.23
C GLU A 56 2.14 3.98 -6.43
N ILE A 57 1.66 4.53 -5.32
CA ILE A 57 0.84 5.73 -5.33
C ILE A 57 1.75 6.90 -5.70
N ALA A 58 1.36 7.68 -6.71
CA ALA A 58 2.10 8.86 -7.13
C ALA A 58 2.39 9.79 -5.95
N ASP A 59 3.61 10.33 -5.89
CA ASP A 59 4.00 11.26 -4.83
C ASP A 59 3.16 12.55 -4.92
N LEU A 60 2.24 12.70 -3.98
CA LEU A 60 1.36 13.86 -3.84
C LEU A 60 1.96 14.93 -2.91
N ASN A 61 3.12 14.69 -2.30
CA ASN A 61 3.67 15.51 -1.22
C ASN A 61 4.01 16.94 -1.63
N ASN A 62 4.15 17.18 -2.95
CA ASN A 62 4.63 18.46 -3.49
C ASN A 62 3.63 19.13 -4.44
N LYS A 63 2.41 18.59 -4.59
CA LYS A 63 1.40 19.16 -5.49
C LYS A 63 0.27 19.79 -4.68
N PRO A 64 0.13 21.13 -4.69
CA PRO A 64 -1.00 21.77 -4.05
C PRO A 64 -2.30 21.39 -4.78
N ALA A 65 -3.37 21.20 -4.01
CA ALA A 65 -4.73 21.09 -4.51
C ALA A 65 -5.53 22.32 -4.07
N PHE A 66 -6.56 22.65 -4.83
CA PHE A 66 -7.46 23.75 -4.52
C PHE A 66 -8.84 23.16 -4.22
N LEU A 67 -9.37 23.50 -3.04
CA LEU A 67 -10.68 23.05 -2.59
C LEU A 67 -11.62 24.25 -2.57
N THR A 68 -12.69 24.18 -3.36
CA THR A 68 -13.76 25.18 -3.34
C THR A 68 -14.77 24.82 -2.26
N ILE A 69 -15.00 25.73 -1.30
CA ILE A 69 -15.98 25.56 -0.23
C ILE A 69 -17.19 26.43 -0.53
N ASN A 70 -18.40 25.91 -0.26
CA ASN A 70 -19.69 26.57 -0.55
C ASN A 70 -19.87 26.93 -2.03
N LYS A 71 -19.46 26.04 -2.94
CA LYS A 71 -19.54 26.24 -4.39
C LYS A 71 -20.94 26.72 -4.82
N GLY A 72 -21.01 27.80 -5.59
CA GLY A 72 -22.25 28.41 -6.08
C GLY A 72 -23.05 29.21 -5.04
N GLN A 73 -22.55 29.35 -3.81
CA GLN A 73 -23.18 30.16 -2.77
C GLN A 73 -22.51 31.53 -2.61
N ARG A 74 -23.20 32.48 -1.97
CA ARG A 74 -22.68 33.85 -1.76
C ARG A 74 -21.36 33.90 -0.98
N ASN A 75 -21.11 32.89 -0.16
CA ASN A 75 -19.96 32.75 0.73
C ASN A 75 -18.99 31.68 0.24
N GLU A 76 -18.87 31.50 -1.07
CA GLU A 76 -17.84 30.66 -1.69
C GLU A 76 -16.43 31.16 -1.34
N TYR A 77 -15.51 30.23 -1.07
CA TYR A 77 -14.09 30.53 -0.91
C TYR A 77 -13.23 29.33 -1.29
N ILE A 78 -11.96 29.60 -1.61
CA ILE A 78 -11.00 28.58 -2.03
C ILE A 78 -9.93 28.41 -0.95
N LEU A 79 -9.55 27.15 -0.71
CA LEU A 79 -8.42 26.76 0.12
C LEU A 79 -7.37 26.08 -0.75
N GLU A 80 -6.12 26.51 -0.62
CA GLU A 80 -4.97 25.78 -1.14
C GLU A 80 -4.48 24.83 -0.05
N VAL A 81 -4.47 23.54 -0.37
CA VAL A 81 -4.09 22.46 0.53
C VAL A 81 -2.93 21.66 -0.04
N MET A 82 -2.12 21.06 0.82
CA MET A 82 -0.98 20.23 0.44
C MET A 82 -1.02 18.92 1.21
N PHE A 83 -0.87 17.81 0.48
CA PHE A 83 -0.90 16.50 1.09
C PHE A 83 0.43 16.22 1.81
N PRO A 84 0.43 15.82 3.10
CA PRO A 84 1.67 15.61 3.86
C PRO A 84 2.34 14.25 3.59
N GLY A 85 1.75 13.44 2.71
CA GLY A 85 2.19 12.09 2.39
C GLY A 85 1.53 11.00 3.21
N VAL A 86 1.48 9.80 2.63
CA VAL A 86 0.64 8.69 3.13
C VAL A 86 0.99 8.31 4.56
N ALA A 87 2.27 8.24 4.90
CA ALA A 87 2.73 7.90 6.25
C ALA A 87 2.22 8.91 7.29
N LYS A 88 2.56 10.19 7.11
CA LYS A 88 2.14 11.26 8.03
C LYS A 88 0.62 11.48 8.01
N ALA A 89 -0.03 11.38 6.85
CA ALA A 89 -1.47 11.46 6.75
C ALA A 89 -2.18 10.33 7.52
N SER A 90 -1.62 9.12 7.52
CA SER A 90 -2.17 7.99 8.28
C SER A 90 -2.07 8.22 9.78
N GLU A 91 -0.93 8.72 10.25
CA GLU A 91 -0.72 9.12 11.66
C GLU A 91 -1.73 10.20 12.07
N LEU A 92 -1.82 11.29 11.29
CA LEU A 92 -2.75 12.39 11.55
C LEU A 92 -4.22 11.92 11.56
N ARG A 93 -4.62 11.02 10.65
CA ARG A 93 -5.96 10.43 10.63
C ARG A 93 -6.26 9.68 11.92
N ASP A 94 -5.30 8.90 12.41
CA ASP A 94 -5.49 8.08 13.60
C ASP A 94 -5.51 8.95 14.87
N ASP A 95 -4.67 9.99 14.94
CA ASP A 95 -4.71 11.02 16.00
C ASP A 95 -6.04 11.78 16.05
N ALA A 96 -6.70 11.94 14.90
CA ALA A 96 -7.99 12.63 14.81
C ALA A 96 -9.17 11.80 15.34
N ARG A 97 -8.98 10.52 15.67
CA ARG A 97 -10.07 9.66 16.12
C ARG A 97 -10.38 9.90 17.60
N ASN A 98 -11.65 9.99 17.93
CA ASN A 98 -12.12 9.98 19.31
C ASN A 98 -12.13 8.54 19.88
N GLY A 99 -12.47 8.41 21.16
CA GLY A 99 -12.52 7.11 21.86
C GLY A 99 -13.53 6.10 21.29
N TYR A 100 -14.40 6.51 20.35
CA TYR A 100 -15.35 5.64 19.65
C TYR A 100 -14.87 5.26 18.23
N GLY A 101 -13.67 5.69 17.83
CA GLY A 101 -13.08 5.40 16.52
C GLY A 101 -13.59 6.29 15.38
N THR A 102 -14.49 7.24 15.66
CA THR A 102 -14.96 8.25 14.69
C THR A 102 -14.02 9.45 14.68
N ILE A 103 -13.95 10.18 13.57
CA ILE A 103 -13.16 11.40 13.48
C ILE A 103 -13.78 12.50 14.33
N ASP A 104 -12.99 13.08 15.23
CA ASP A 104 -13.31 14.33 15.89
C ASP A 104 -13.10 15.47 14.89
N GLN A 105 -14.20 15.97 14.34
CA GLN A 105 -14.22 17.07 13.39
C GLN A 105 -13.56 18.35 13.94
N THR A 106 -13.75 18.65 15.22
CA THR A 106 -13.18 19.86 15.84
C THR A 106 -11.67 19.75 15.94
N TYR A 107 -11.18 18.60 16.42
CA TYR A 107 -9.76 18.30 16.48
C TYR A 107 -9.15 18.29 15.09
N PHE A 108 -9.74 17.58 14.13
CA PHE A 108 -9.24 17.48 12.76
C PHE A 108 -9.10 18.88 12.13
N MET A 109 -10.14 19.71 12.20
CA MET A 109 -10.08 21.05 11.60
C MET A 109 -9.03 21.93 12.27
N LYS A 110 -8.89 21.86 13.60
CA LYS A 110 -8.01 22.74 14.37
C LYS A 110 -6.55 22.34 14.31
N GLU A 111 -6.29 21.05 14.54
CA GLU A 111 -4.95 20.52 14.79
C GLU A 111 -4.32 19.96 13.51
N ILE A 112 -5.13 19.56 12.53
CA ILE A 112 -4.65 18.91 11.31
C ILE A 112 -4.86 19.83 10.11
N ALA A 113 -6.12 20.18 9.79
CA ALA A 113 -6.42 20.98 8.61
C ALA A 113 -5.71 22.34 8.63
N ILE A 114 -5.87 23.12 9.71
CA ILE A 114 -5.26 24.45 9.81
C ILE A 114 -3.72 24.40 9.89
N LYS A 115 -3.16 23.41 10.58
CA LYS A 115 -1.72 23.41 10.92
C LYS A 115 -0.86 22.68 9.89
N GLU A 116 -1.37 21.59 9.32
CA GLU A 116 -0.60 20.67 8.50
C GLU A 116 -1.05 20.67 7.03
N LEU A 117 -2.35 20.88 6.74
CA LEU A 117 -2.89 20.69 5.39
C LEU A 117 -3.08 22.00 4.61
N ILE A 118 -3.67 23.02 5.23
CA ILE A 118 -4.02 24.29 4.57
C ILE A 118 -2.78 25.17 4.49
N VAL A 119 -2.33 25.43 3.27
CA VAL A 119 -1.19 26.31 2.99
C VAL A 119 -1.67 27.75 2.83
N ARG A 120 -2.78 27.96 2.12
CA ARG A 120 -3.39 29.28 1.94
C ARG A 120 -4.93 29.23 1.96
N PRO A 121 -5.59 30.27 2.48
CA PRO A 121 -5.02 31.43 3.18
C PRO A 121 -4.47 31.04 4.56
N LYS A 122 -3.71 31.92 5.21
CA LYS A 122 -3.25 31.64 6.58
C LYS A 122 -4.42 31.74 7.55
N ILE A 123 -4.76 30.61 8.16
CA ILE A 123 -5.83 30.48 9.14
C ILE A 123 -5.20 30.25 10.52
N TYR A 124 -5.76 30.87 11.56
CA TYR A 124 -5.24 30.79 12.93
C TYR A 124 -6.21 30.14 13.90
N SER A 125 -7.49 30.06 13.56
CA SER A 125 -8.52 29.49 14.43
C SER A 125 -9.76 29.05 13.63
N LEU A 126 -10.59 28.24 14.28
CA LEU A 126 -11.86 27.76 13.72
C LEU A 126 -12.85 28.90 13.41
N ASP A 127 -12.78 30.02 14.14
CA ASP A 127 -13.63 31.20 13.91
C ASP A 127 -13.49 31.78 12.50
N TRP A 128 -12.38 31.49 11.82
CA TRP A 128 -12.18 31.91 10.44
C TRP A 128 -13.23 31.29 9.50
N PHE A 129 -13.55 30.00 9.73
CA PHE A 129 -14.59 29.28 9.00
C PHE A 129 -15.97 29.74 9.45
N GLY A 130 -16.19 29.91 10.75
CA GLY A 130 -17.46 30.41 11.30
C GLY A 130 -17.87 31.78 10.73
N ARG A 131 -16.92 32.69 10.52
CA ARG A 131 -17.18 34.02 9.91
C ARG A 131 -17.52 33.98 8.42
N ARG A 132 -17.16 32.91 7.73
CA ARG A 132 -17.48 32.70 6.30
C ARG A 132 -18.70 31.79 6.11
N GLY A 133 -19.11 31.06 7.13
CA GLY A 133 -20.11 30.00 6.99
C GLY A 133 -19.53 28.75 6.32
N GLY A 134 -20.26 27.64 6.42
CA GLY A 134 -19.84 26.36 5.84
C GLY A 134 -18.69 25.68 6.59
N TYR A 135 -18.66 25.74 7.92
CA TYR A 135 -17.67 24.97 8.71
C TYR A 135 -17.76 23.47 8.44
N ASP A 136 -18.99 22.93 8.39
CA ASP A 136 -19.23 21.52 8.10
C ASP A 136 -18.88 21.17 6.66
N ASP A 137 -19.14 22.06 5.71
CA ASP A 137 -18.81 21.85 4.30
C ASP A 137 -17.30 21.94 4.07
N ALA A 138 -16.61 22.85 4.76
CA ALA A 138 -15.15 22.88 4.81
C ALA A 138 -14.59 21.56 5.34
N PHE A 139 -15.13 21.05 6.45
CA PHE A 139 -14.71 19.77 7.01
C PHE A 139 -14.90 18.64 6.00
N LYS A 140 -16.09 18.49 5.41
CA LYS A 140 -16.38 17.44 4.43
C LYS A 140 -15.42 17.50 3.24
N GLN A 141 -15.19 18.70 2.69
CA GLN A 141 -14.35 18.85 1.52
C GLN A 141 -12.88 18.54 1.82
N ILE A 142 -12.34 19.09 2.92
CA ILE A 142 -10.94 18.89 3.30
C ILE A 142 -10.72 17.43 3.71
N TYR A 143 -11.61 16.86 4.53
CA TYR A 143 -11.46 15.49 5.01
C TYR A 143 -11.68 14.47 3.89
N GLY A 144 -12.63 14.71 2.99
CA GLY A 144 -12.84 13.89 1.79
C GLY A 144 -11.60 13.86 0.90
N TRP A 145 -11.08 15.05 0.54
CA TRP A 145 -9.82 15.19 -0.19
C TRP A 145 -8.66 14.46 0.51
N PHE A 146 -8.51 14.66 1.82
CA PHE A 146 -7.45 14.04 2.62
C PHE A 146 -7.52 12.51 2.59
N LEU A 147 -8.72 11.93 2.72
CA LEU A 147 -8.93 10.49 2.62
C LEU A 147 -8.69 9.95 1.22
N ASP A 148 -9.12 10.67 0.19
CA ASP A 148 -8.87 10.27 -1.20
C ASP A 148 -7.37 10.18 -1.46
N CYS A 149 -6.60 11.17 -1.00
CA CYS A 149 -5.14 11.15 -1.10
C CYS A 149 -4.50 9.97 -0.35
N ILE A 150 -4.94 9.66 0.88
CA ILE A 150 -4.47 8.47 1.62
C ILE A 150 -4.72 7.19 0.82
N ASN A 151 -5.86 7.10 0.14
CA ASN A 151 -6.28 5.93 -0.61
C ASN A 151 -5.77 5.92 -2.07
N GLY A 152 -4.90 6.86 -2.46
CA GLY A 152 -4.39 6.97 -3.83
C GLY A 152 -5.45 7.30 -4.87
N ARG A 153 -6.59 7.88 -4.46
CA ARG A 153 -7.68 8.26 -5.35
C ARG A 153 -7.46 9.68 -5.88
N PRO A 154 -7.75 9.93 -7.17
CA PRO A 154 -7.74 11.29 -7.68
C PRO A 154 -8.89 12.07 -7.04
N TYR A 155 -8.57 13.23 -6.46
CA TYR A 155 -9.58 14.17 -5.98
C TYR A 155 -10.48 14.63 -7.14
N ARG A 156 -11.78 14.61 -6.92
CA ARG A 156 -12.80 15.14 -7.83
C ARG A 156 -13.63 16.14 -7.04
N GLU A 157 -13.69 17.39 -7.48
CA GLU A 157 -14.73 18.29 -7.00
C GLU A 157 -16.08 17.72 -7.47
N GLU A 158 -16.95 17.36 -6.53
CA GLU A 158 -18.32 17.00 -6.87
C GLU A 158 -19.03 18.24 -7.45
N ASP A 159 -19.82 18.02 -8.50
CA ASP A 159 -20.46 19.09 -9.28
C ASP A 159 -21.67 19.73 -8.58
#